data_AF-A0A1Q6QCR6-F1
#
_entry.id   AF-A0A1Q6QCR6-F1
#
_cell.length_a   1.000
_cell.length_b   1.000
_cell.length_c   1.000
_cell.angle_alpha   90.00
_cell.angle_beta   90.00
_cell.angle_gamma   90.00
#
_symmetry.space_group_name_H-M   'P 1'
#
loop_
_entity.id
_entity.type
_entity.pdbx_description
1 polymer ?
#
loop_
_entity_poly.entity_id
_entity_poly.type
_entity_poly.pdbx_seq_one_letter_code
_entity_poly.pdbx_strand_id
1 'polypeptide(L)' 'MVEALGLKVFLTLTDLCGGLNLYIPKRESLEREGRDREIRARFDGGNTRALAAQFRLSERQIRKILSGTRT' A
#
# COMPACT_ATOMS: atom_id res chain seq x y z
N MET A 1 16.76 -13.89 -7.02
CA MET A 1 16.14 -13.33 -5.79
C MET A 1 17.04 -13.45 -4.58
N VAL A 2 17.66 -14.61 -4.31
CA VAL A 2 18.63 -14.76 -3.20
C VAL A 2 19.75 -13.72 -3.26
N GLU A 3 20.31 -13.44 -4.44
CA GLU A 3 21.34 -12.40 -4.63
C GLU A 3 20.88 -10.99 -4.28
N ALA A 4 19.59 -10.69 -4.45
CA ALA A 4 19.02 -9.37 -4.21
C ALA A 4 18.53 -9.18 -2.76
N LEU A 5 18.01 -10.24 -2.13
CA LEU A 5 17.41 -10.21 -0.78
C LEU A 5 18.35 -10.74 0.31
N GLY A 6 19.40 -11.47 -0.08
CA GLY A 6 20.21 -12.28 0.82
C GLY A 6 19.53 -13.61 1.19
N LEU A 7 20.35 -14.59 1.56
CA LEU A 7 19.89 -15.96 1.86
C LEU A 7 18.90 -16.00 3.03
N LYS A 8 19.17 -15.26 4.12
CA LYS A 8 18.32 -15.27 5.32
C LYS A 8 16.88 -14.82 5.03
N VAL A 9 16.72 -13.71 4.32
CA VAL A 9 15.40 -13.17 3.98
C VAL A 9 14.68 -14.11 3.02
N PHE A 10 15.41 -14.69 2.06
CA PHE A 10 14.84 -15.66 1.13
C PHE A 10 14.35 -16.93 1.84
N LEU A 11 15.10 -17.47 2.80
CA LEU A 11 14.66 -18.62 3.59
C LEU A 11 13.40 -18.30 4.42
N THR A 12 13.32 -17.10 4.99
CA THR A 12 12.10 -16.65 5.69
C THR A 12 10.90 -16.61 4.75
N LEU A 13 11.08 -16.16 3.51
CA LEU A 13 10.02 -16.19 2.49
C LEU A 13 9.60 -17.61 2.12
N THR A 14 10.55 -18.54 2.02
CA THR A 14 10.22 -19.94 1.72
C THR A 14 9.51 -20.63 2.87
N ASP A 15 9.85 -20.30 4.12
CA ASP A 15 9.14 -20.85 5.29
C ASP A 15 7.69 -20.37 5.36
N LEU A 16 7.46 -19.10 4.98
CA LEU A 16 6.11 -18.50 5.02
C LEU A 16 5.23 -18.91 3.82
N CYS A 17 5.81 -19.02 2.63
CA CYS A 17 5.06 -19.07 1.38
C CYS A 17 5.49 -20.19 0.42
N GLY A 18 6.44 -21.05 0.81
CA GLY A 18 6.97 -22.12 -0.04
C GLY A 18 5.89 -23.09 -0.51
N GLY A 19 5.91 -23.46 -1.80
CA GLY A 19 4.92 -24.35 -2.41
C GLY A 19 3.59 -23.69 -2.78
N LEU A 20 3.35 -22.43 -2.39
CA LEU A 20 2.20 -21.65 -2.82
C LEU A 20 2.46 -20.99 -4.17
N ASN A 21 1.40 -20.83 -4.97
CA ASN A 21 1.44 -19.96 -6.14
C ASN A 21 1.03 -18.54 -5.73
N LEU A 22 2.02 -17.69 -5.44
CA LEU A 22 1.82 -16.34 -4.93
C LEU A 22 1.95 -15.30 -6.04
N TYR A 23 0.96 -14.42 -6.16
CA TYR A 23 1.09 -13.21 -6.96
C TYR A 23 1.91 -12.15 -6.21
N ILE A 24 3.00 -11.68 -6.82
CA ILE A 24 3.73 -10.50 -6.36
C ILE A 24 3.19 -9.28 -7.10
N PRO A 25 2.48 -8.36 -6.42
CA PRO A 25 1.96 -7.16 -7.05
C PRO A 25 3.08 -6.25 -7.54
N LYS A 26 2.75 -5.46 -8.58
CA LYS A 26 3.62 -4.37 -9.04
C LYS A 26 3.91 -3.40 -7.90
N ARG A 27 5.11 -2.82 -7.91
CA ARG A 27 5.55 -1.86 -6.89
C ARG A 27 4.58 -0.68 -6.76
N GLU A 28 4.12 -0.13 -7.88
CA GLU A 28 3.22 1.02 -7.92
C GLU A 28 1.88 0.69 -7.25
N SER A 29 1.41 -0.55 -7.40
CA SER A 29 0.19 -1.03 -6.74
C SER A 29 0.37 -1.10 -5.22
N LEU A 30 1.51 -1.62 -4.74
CA LEU A 30 1.82 -1.67 -3.31
C LEU A 30 1.96 -0.28 -2.70
N GLU A 31 2.65 0.64 -3.37
CA GLU A 31 2.81 2.02 -2.91
C GLU A 31 1.46 2.75 -2.85
N ARG A 32 0.60 2.55 -3.86
CA ARG A 32 -0.77 3.08 -3.86
C ARG A 32 -1.58 2.54 -2.69
N GLU A 33 -1.57 1.23 -2.46
CA GLU A 33 -2.32 0.61 -1.36
C GLU A 33 -1.79 1.02 0.01
N GLY A 34 -0.47 1.13 0.17
CA GLY A 34 0.16 1.64 1.38
C GLY A 34 -0.26 3.07 1.69
N ARG A 35 -0.15 3.97 0.70
CA ARG A 35 -0.60 5.36 0.82
C ARG A 35 -2.09 5.44 1.17
N ASP A 36 -2.93 4.70 0.46
CA ASP A 36 -4.38 4.71 0.67
C ASP A 36 -4.76 4.20 2.08
N ARG A 37 -4.02 3.22 2.61
CA ARG A 37 -4.17 2.73 3.99
C ARG A 37 -3.77 3.79 5.01
N GLU A 38 -2.66 4.48 4.78
CA GLU A 38 -2.19 5.56 5.65
C GLU A 38 -3.16 6.75 5.68
N ILE A 39 -3.72 7.13 4.52
CA ILE A 39 -4.75 8.16 4.43
C ILE A 39 -5.97 7.80 5.28
N ARG A 40 -6.44 6.54 5.23
CA ARG A 40 -7.57 6.08 6.06
C ARG A 40 -7.24 6.10 7.55
N ALA A 41 -6.02 5.70 7.93
CA ALA A 41 -5.59 5.67 9.32
C ALA A 41 -5.46 7.08 9.94
N ARG A 42 -5.10 8.09 9.13
CA ARG A 42 -4.92 9.49 9.57
C ARG A 42 -6.19 10.34 9.44
N PHE A 43 -7.27 9.81 8.88
CA PHE A 43 -8.51 10.55 8.71
C PHE A 43 -9.23 10.71 10.04
N ASP A 44 -9.54 11.96 10.40
CA ASP A 44 -10.18 12.32 11.68
C ASP A 44 -11.66 12.70 11.55
N GLY A 45 -12.24 12.54 10.36
CA GLY A 45 -13.63 12.91 10.05
C GLY A 45 -13.78 14.26 9.34
N GLY A 46 -12.78 15.14 9.38
CA GLY A 46 -12.86 16.49 8.80
C GLY A 46 -11.63 16.93 8.00
N ASN A 47 -10.47 16.31 8.19
CA ASN A 47 -9.18 16.76 7.66
C ASN A 47 -8.89 16.44 6.18
N THR A 48 -9.92 16.29 5.34
CA THR A 48 -9.76 15.94 3.91
C THR A 48 -8.82 16.89 3.17
N ARG A 49 -8.92 18.20 3.42
CA ARG A 49 -8.08 19.22 2.79
C ARG A 49 -6.61 19.12 3.21
N ALA A 50 -6.36 18.82 4.48
CA ALA A 50 -5.01 18.64 5.00
C ALA A 50 -4.34 17.38 4.42
N LEU A 51 -5.09 16.27 4.37
CA LEU A 51 -4.62 15.02 3.73
C LEU A 51 -4.35 15.22 2.23
N ALA A 52 -5.22 15.94 1.53
CA ALA A 52 -5.03 16.27 0.11
C ALA A 52 -3.69 17.00 -0.12
N ALA A 53 -3.37 18.01 0.70
CA ALA A 53 -2.10 18.72 0.61
C ALA A 53 -0.90 17.82 0.96
N GLN A 54 -0.98 17.06 2.05
CA GLN A 54 0.11 16.18 2.51
C GLN A 54 0.48 15.13 1.46
N PHE A 55 -0.52 14.47 0.87
CA PHE A 55 -0.32 13.38 -0.09
C PHE A 55 -0.29 13.85 -1.56
N ARG A 56 -0.37 15.17 -1.80
CA ARG A 56 -0.44 15.78 -3.15
C ARG A 56 -1.53 15.16 -4.02
N LEU A 57 -2.73 15.04 -3.44
CA LEU A 57 -3.92 14.52 -4.10
C LEU A 57 -5.01 15.57 -4.11
N SER A 58 -5.96 15.45 -5.03
CA SER A 58 -7.21 16.22 -4.94
C SER A 58 -8.07 15.75 -3.77
N GLU A 59 -8.87 16.64 -3.18
CA GLU A 59 -9.86 16.24 -2.17
C GLU A 59 -10.82 15.16 -2.69
N ARG A 60 -11.14 15.18 -3.99
CA ARG A 60 -11.93 14.12 -4.64
C ARG A 60 -11.25 12.75 -4.56
N GLN A 61 -9.94 12.67 -4.79
CA GLN A 61 -9.19 11.43 -4.66
C GLN A 61 -9.14 10.96 -3.20
N ILE A 62 -8.94 11.86 -2.24
CA ILE A 62 -9.02 11.52 -0.82
C ILE A 62 -10.40 10.92 -0.50
N ARG A 63 -11.50 11.57 -0.91
CA ARG A 63 -12.85 11.05 -0.69
C ARG A 63 -13.07 9.67 -1.32
N LYS A 64 -12.55 9.42 -2.53
CA LYS A 64 -12.59 8.09 -3.17
C LYS A 64 -11.81 7.03 -2.39
N ILE A 65 -10.65 7.40 -1.85
CA ILE A 65 -9.83 6.49 -1.03
C ILE A 65 -10.58 6.13 0.25
N LEU A 66 -11.19 7.12 0.90
CA LEU A 66 -12.00 6.93 2.12
C LEU A 66 -13.27 6.11 1.85
N SER A 67 -13.92 6.27 0.70
CA SER A 67 -15.11 5.48 0.33
C SER A 67 -14.80 4.05 -0.11
N GLY A 68 -13.51 3.67 -0.23
CA GLY A 68 -13.11 2.34 -0.71
C GLY A 68 -13.42 2.09 -2.18
N THR A 69 -13.83 3.11 -2.95
CA THR A 69 -14.17 2.96 -4.36
C THR A 69 -12.89 2.88 -5.20
N ARG A 70 -12.47 1.65 -5.55
CA ARG A 70 -11.39 1.43 -6.52
C ARG A 70 -11.78 2.01 -7.89
N THR A 71 -11.02 2.99 -8.38
CA THR A 71 -10.95 3.33 -9.82
C THR A 71 -9.61 2.86 -10.36
#